data_AF-A2EMT8-F1
#
_entry.id   AF-A2EMT8-F1
#
_cell.length_a   1.000
_cell.length_b   1.000
_cell.length_c   1.000
_cell.angle_alpha   90.00
_cell.angle_beta   90.00
_cell.angle_gamma   90.00
#
_symmetry.space_group_name_H-M   'P 1'
#
loop_
_entity.id
_entity.type
_entity.pdbx_description
1 polymer ?
#
loop_
_entity_poly.entity_id
_entity_poly.type
_entity_poly.pdbx_seq_one_letter_code
_entity_poly.pdbx_strand_id
1 'polypeptide(L)'
;MVSMKIYNADSKKDVKIDGNVTTDDGGVITVTGLDIDVGKNYISSSPKAIIDFYTKYLGETVDISISKTPPDPRNIERICQESVEIFKSQGTVIKLTGAFTIIGDIHGNLQDLLNIFSIFGLPPKTKYMFLGDYVDRGQYSVEVISLLLSLVCKYPHHVYLIRGNHEFQHINKVYGFYDEIMAKYNNGEIWKTFNTVFSYLPLASTINEQIFCVHGGLSP
;
A
#
# COMPACT_ATOMS: atom_id res chain seq x y z
N MET A 1 -5.54 -18.27 16.62
CA MET A 1 -4.08 -18.04 16.48
C MET A 1 -3.93 -16.89 15.48
N VAL A 2 -3.64 -15.67 15.96
CA VAL A 2 -3.45 -14.50 15.11
C VAL A 2 -2.01 -14.55 14.60
N SER A 3 -1.81 -14.80 13.31
CA SER A 3 -0.50 -14.60 12.68
C SER A 3 -0.51 -13.18 12.13
N MET A 4 0.33 -12.32 12.71
CA MET A 4 0.51 -10.93 12.33
C MET A 4 1.94 -10.77 11.84
N LYS A 5 2.12 -10.20 10.66
CA LYS A 5 3.42 -9.86 10.08
C LYS A 5 3.36 -8.40 9.68
N ILE A 6 4.30 -7.59 10.19
CA ILE A 6 4.33 -6.14 9.96
C ILE A 6 5.63 -5.77 9.23
N TYR A 7 5.56 -4.97 8.16
CA TYR A 7 6.72 -4.56 7.37
C TYR A 7 6.77 -3.03 7.21
N ASN A 8 7.93 -2.40 7.37
CA ASN A 8 8.18 -0.97 7.08
C ASN A 8 9.49 -0.85 6.29
N ALA A 9 9.48 -0.16 5.15
CA ALA A 9 10.62 -0.07 4.23
C ALA A 9 11.70 0.97 4.64
N ASP A 10 11.40 1.88 5.57
CA ASP A 10 12.16 3.14 5.74
C ASP A 10 13.13 3.18 6.95
N SER A 11 13.20 2.12 7.76
CA SER A 11 14.05 2.12 8.96
C SER A 11 15.49 1.64 8.67
N LYS A 12 16.44 2.55 8.42
CA LYS A 12 17.90 2.30 8.55
C LYS A 12 18.38 2.18 10.01
N LYS A 13 17.58 1.59 10.89
CA LYS A 13 17.95 1.35 12.30
C LYS A 13 17.58 -0.08 12.67
N ASP A 14 18.62 -0.83 13.03
CA ASP A 14 18.54 -2.21 13.52
C ASP A 14 17.62 -2.31 14.73
N VAL A 15 16.54 -3.09 14.63
CA VAL A 15 15.82 -3.62 15.79
C VAL A 15 15.46 -5.09 15.50
N LYS A 16 16.24 -6.01 16.07
CA LYS A 16 15.93 -7.45 16.07
C LYS A 16 14.76 -7.75 17.00
N ILE A 17 13.76 -8.49 16.52
CA ILE A 17 12.84 -9.23 17.39
C ILE A 17 12.63 -10.63 16.82
N ASP A 18 13.33 -11.61 17.39
CA ASP A 18 12.99 -13.03 17.30
C ASP A 18 11.98 -13.36 18.41
N GLY A 19 10.77 -13.79 18.05
CA GLY A 19 9.83 -14.34 19.04
C GLY A 19 8.39 -14.52 18.55
N ASN A 20 7.77 -15.64 18.94
CA ASN A 20 6.31 -15.78 18.94
C ASN A 20 5.73 -14.71 19.88
N VAL A 21 4.91 -13.81 19.35
CA VAL A 21 4.29 -12.74 20.14
C VAL A 21 3.08 -13.32 20.90
N THR A 22 3.29 -13.62 22.19
CA THR A 22 2.23 -13.71 23.19
C THR A 22 1.95 -12.30 23.73
N THR A 23 0.67 -11.96 23.85
CA THR A 23 0.19 -10.67 24.34
C THR A 23 0.28 -10.60 25.85
N ASP A 24 1.07 -9.67 26.39
CA ASP A 24 0.98 -9.25 27.79
C ASP A 24 0.40 -7.82 27.86
N ASP A 25 -0.81 -7.72 28.43
CA ASP A 25 -1.46 -6.61 29.16
C ASP A 25 -1.25 -5.12 28.77
N GLY A 26 -0.91 -4.79 27.52
CA GLY A 26 -0.69 -3.39 27.11
C GLY A 26 -1.24 -2.94 25.75
N GLY A 27 -1.75 -3.85 24.91
CA GLY A 27 -2.63 -3.52 23.78
C GLY A 27 -2.09 -2.64 22.64
N VAL A 28 -0.78 -2.35 22.55
CA VAL A 28 -0.18 -1.61 21.43
C VAL A 28 1.00 -2.40 20.87
N ILE A 29 0.87 -2.89 19.63
CA ILE A 29 1.94 -3.54 18.87
C ILE A 29 2.27 -2.65 17.67
N THR A 30 3.37 -1.91 17.78
CA THR A 30 4.01 -1.22 16.65
C THR A 30 5.26 -2.01 16.29
N VAL A 31 5.31 -2.60 15.10
CA VAL A 31 6.52 -3.27 14.60
C VAL A 31 7.01 -2.49 13.39
N THR A 32 8.11 -1.79 13.56
CA THR A 32 8.93 -1.22 12.50
C THR A 32 10.15 -2.13 12.29
N GLY A 33 10.51 -2.41 11.03
CA GLY A 33 11.81 -3.03 10.71
C GLY A 33 11.86 -4.56 10.81
N LEU A 34 11.11 -5.29 9.97
CA LEU A 34 11.52 -6.65 9.63
C LEU A 34 12.64 -6.57 8.60
N ASP A 35 13.88 -6.88 9.02
CA ASP A 35 14.93 -7.33 8.10
C ASP A 35 14.46 -8.64 7.47
N ILE A 36 13.81 -8.55 6.30
CA ILE A 36 13.45 -9.73 5.54
C ILE A 36 14.68 -10.11 4.71
N ASP A 37 15.41 -11.14 5.15
CA ASP A 37 16.37 -11.84 4.31
C ASP A 37 15.59 -12.53 3.16
N VAL A 38 15.47 -11.82 2.03
CA VAL A 38 14.72 -12.25 0.84
C VAL A 38 15.36 -13.47 0.16
N GLY A 39 16.53 -13.93 0.64
CA GLY A 39 17.35 -14.90 -0.07
C GLY A 39 17.65 -14.45 -1.51
N LYS A 40 18.15 -15.36 -2.35
CA LYS A 40 18.58 -15.06 -3.74
C LYS A 40 17.44 -14.69 -4.73
N ASN A 41 16.22 -14.40 -4.27
CA ASN A 41 15.05 -14.11 -5.12
C ASN A 41 14.64 -12.64 -5.04
N TYR A 42 15.59 -11.73 -5.29
CA TYR A 42 15.36 -10.29 -5.35
C TYR A 42 14.63 -9.93 -6.65
N ILE A 43 13.45 -9.27 -6.58
CA ILE A 43 12.64 -9.10 -7.79
C ILE A 43 13.10 -8.02 -8.77
N SER A 44 13.97 -7.06 -8.49
CA SER A 44 14.21 -5.90 -9.40
C SER A 44 12.93 -5.08 -9.72
N SER A 45 12.98 -3.77 -9.49
CA SER A 45 11.95 -2.82 -9.94
C SER A 45 12.09 -2.51 -11.44
N SER A 46 12.70 -3.41 -12.21
CA SER A 46 12.79 -3.22 -13.65
C SER A 46 11.37 -3.27 -14.25
N PRO A 47 11.05 -2.42 -15.24
CA PRO A 47 9.75 -2.43 -15.90
C PRO A 47 9.32 -3.83 -16.33
N LYS A 48 10.26 -4.63 -16.87
CA LYS A 48 10.02 -6.01 -17.26
C LYS A 48 9.65 -6.93 -16.09
N ALA A 49 10.39 -6.88 -14.98
CA ALA A 49 10.08 -7.72 -13.82
C ALA A 49 8.74 -7.35 -13.17
N ILE A 50 8.39 -6.06 -13.16
CA ILE A 50 7.07 -5.57 -12.76
C ILE A 50 6.01 -6.17 -13.69
N ILE A 51 6.16 -6.03 -15.01
CA ILE A 51 5.21 -6.56 -16.00
C ILE A 51 5.04 -8.08 -15.90
N ASP A 52 6.13 -8.81 -15.75
CA ASP A 52 6.13 -10.27 -15.64
C ASP A 52 5.45 -10.70 -14.34
N PHE A 53 5.67 -9.98 -13.24
CA PHE A 53 4.97 -10.21 -11.97
C PHE A 53 3.46 -9.96 -12.10
N TYR A 54 3.05 -8.90 -12.77
CA TYR A 54 1.64 -8.58 -12.99
C TYR A 54 0.96 -9.60 -13.88
N THR A 55 1.56 -9.89 -15.04
CA THR A 55 1.03 -10.82 -16.05
C THR A 55 0.90 -12.21 -15.46
N LYS A 56 1.91 -12.68 -14.73
CA LYS A 56 1.93 -14.03 -14.14
C LYS A 56 0.90 -14.23 -13.03
N TYR A 57 0.57 -13.18 -12.26
CA TYR A 57 -0.17 -13.37 -11.01
C TYR A 57 -1.47 -12.59 -10.86
N LEU A 58 -1.71 -11.53 -11.63
CA LEU A 58 -3.00 -10.83 -11.70
C LEU A 58 -3.85 -11.28 -12.88
N GLY A 59 -3.28 -12.01 -13.85
CA GLY A 59 -4.01 -12.46 -15.04
C GLY A 59 -4.39 -11.33 -16.00
N GLU A 60 -4.69 -11.68 -17.24
CA GLU A 60 -5.03 -10.75 -18.34
C GLU A 60 -6.28 -9.89 -18.08
N THR A 61 -7.07 -10.22 -17.06
CA THR A 61 -8.36 -9.57 -16.74
C THR A 61 -8.23 -8.18 -16.13
N VAL A 62 -7.01 -7.78 -15.79
CA VAL A 62 -6.73 -6.44 -15.32
C VAL A 62 -5.91 -5.75 -16.41
N ASP A 63 -6.59 -4.99 -17.28
CA ASP A 63 -5.96 -4.10 -18.25
C ASP A 63 -5.33 -2.89 -17.54
N ILE A 64 -4.40 -3.17 -16.62
CA ILE A 64 -3.43 -2.20 -16.15
C ILE A 64 -2.16 -2.58 -16.87
N SER A 65 -2.01 -1.99 -18.04
CA SER A 65 -0.71 -1.89 -18.69
C SER A 65 0.25 -1.09 -17.81
N ILE A 66 0.78 -1.70 -16.75
CA ILE A 66 2.13 -1.38 -16.25
C ILE A 66 3.17 -1.89 -17.26
N SER A 67 2.72 -2.55 -18.34
CA SER A 67 3.47 -2.71 -19.58
C SER A 67 3.95 -1.39 -20.19
N LYS A 68 3.40 -0.26 -19.75
CA LYS A 68 3.89 1.08 -20.05
C LYS A 68 4.26 1.75 -18.74
N THR A 69 5.55 2.00 -18.54
CA THR A 69 6.04 2.90 -17.50
C THR A 69 6.18 4.29 -18.12
N PRO A 70 5.43 5.30 -17.67
CA PRO A 70 4.47 5.31 -16.56
C PRO A 70 3.03 4.85 -16.96
N PRO A 71 2.15 4.45 -16.02
CA PRO A 71 0.80 3.93 -16.32
C PRO A 71 -0.06 4.86 -17.18
N ASP A 72 -0.91 4.32 -18.08
CA ASP A 72 -1.79 5.13 -18.95
C ASP A 72 -2.75 6.00 -18.12
N PRO A 73 -2.82 7.33 -18.35
CA PRO A 73 -3.71 8.24 -17.62
C PRO A 73 -5.18 7.83 -17.59
N ARG A 74 -5.69 7.20 -18.66
CA ARG A 74 -7.09 6.73 -18.71
C ARG A 74 -7.33 5.57 -17.75
N ASN A 75 -6.34 4.70 -17.60
CA ASN A 75 -6.39 3.62 -16.63
C ASN A 75 -6.32 4.15 -15.22
N ILE A 76 -5.46 5.16 -14.96
CA ILE A 76 -5.40 5.86 -13.66
C ILE A 76 -6.76 6.46 -13.31
N GLU A 77 -7.40 7.19 -14.23
CA GLU A 77 -8.69 7.80 -13.99
C GLU A 77 -9.76 6.75 -13.65
N ARG A 78 -9.84 5.67 -14.43
CA ARG A 78 -10.78 4.57 -14.20
C ARG A 78 -10.58 3.91 -12.83
N ILE A 79 -9.36 3.51 -12.48
CA ILE A 79 -9.10 2.86 -11.18
C ILE A 79 -9.38 3.81 -10.01
N CYS A 80 -9.09 5.10 -10.17
CA CYS A 80 -9.38 6.09 -9.14
C CYS A 80 -10.89 6.21 -8.91
N GLN A 81 -11.68 6.33 -9.97
CA GLN A 81 -13.15 6.38 -9.89
C GLN A 81 -13.73 5.12 -9.22
N GLU A 82 -13.30 3.93 -9.65
CA GLU A 82 -13.74 2.66 -9.05
C GLU A 82 -13.37 2.56 -7.56
N SER A 83 -12.13 2.94 -7.21
CA SER A 83 -11.65 2.86 -5.83
C SER A 83 -12.39 3.81 -4.87
N VAL A 84 -12.78 5.01 -5.34
CA VAL A 84 -13.56 5.97 -4.54
C VAL A 84 -14.88 5.37 -4.08
N GLU A 85 -15.59 4.65 -4.96
CA GLU A 85 -16.86 4.02 -4.61
C GLU A 85 -16.67 2.91 -3.55
N ILE A 86 -15.56 2.17 -3.63
CA ILE A 86 -15.21 1.18 -2.61
C ILE A 86 -14.93 1.86 -1.27
N PHE A 87 -14.08 2.89 -1.23
CA PHE A 87 -13.73 3.56 0.02
C PHE A 87 -14.92 4.26 0.68
N LYS A 88 -15.83 4.86 -0.10
CA LYS A 88 -17.10 5.41 0.42
C LYS A 88 -17.91 4.36 1.19
N SER A 89 -17.91 3.11 0.72
CA SER A 89 -18.65 2.02 1.38
C SER A 89 -17.99 1.50 2.67
N GLN A 90 -16.69 1.74 2.86
CA GLN A 90 -15.92 1.25 4.02
C GLN A 90 -16.06 2.14 5.26
N GLY A 91 -16.39 3.42 5.09
CA GLY A 91 -16.46 4.40 6.18
C GLY A 91 -15.10 4.81 6.74
N THR A 92 -15.09 5.67 7.76
CA THR A 92 -13.85 6.23 8.32
C THR A 92 -13.00 5.21 9.10
N VAL A 93 -13.65 4.22 9.73
CA VAL A 93 -12.98 3.17 10.52
C VAL A 93 -13.44 1.80 10.00
N ILE A 94 -12.52 1.05 9.40
CA ILE A 94 -12.82 -0.26 8.81
C ILE A 94 -12.85 -1.32 9.92
N LYS A 95 -13.89 -2.16 9.95
CA LYS A 95 -13.98 -3.31 10.85
C LYS A 95 -13.63 -4.59 10.10
N LEU A 96 -12.56 -5.26 10.51
CA LEU A 96 -11.99 -6.42 9.83
C LEU A 96 -12.00 -7.66 10.74
N THR A 97 -12.24 -8.81 10.14
CA THR A 97 -12.19 -10.13 10.82
C THR A 97 -11.32 -11.09 10.03
N GLY A 98 -10.42 -11.79 10.72
CA GLY A 98 -9.52 -12.80 10.17
C GLY A 98 -8.04 -12.47 10.39
N ALA A 99 -7.19 -13.15 9.61
CA ALA A 99 -5.74 -12.93 9.59
C ALA A 99 -5.36 -11.99 8.44
N PHE A 100 -4.52 -11.01 8.74
CA PHE A 100 -4.05 -9.99 7.80
C PHE A 100 -2.53 -9.85 7.88
N THR A 101 -1.90 -9.65 6.73
CA THR A 101 -0.54 -9.12 6.63
C THR A 101 -0.64 -7.60 6.70
N ILE A 102 0.01 -6.99 7.69
CA ILE A 102 -0.07 -5.54 7.92
C ILE A 102 1.18 -4.89 7.35
N ILE A 103 1.04 -3.83 6.57
CA ILE A 103 2.17 -3.19 5.88
C ILE A 103 2.17 -1.70 6.24
N GLY A 104 3.30 -1.21 6.72
CA GLY A 104 3.55 0.22 6.95
C GLY A 104 3.99 0.94 5.69
N ASP A 105 4.87 1.91 5.86
CA ASP A 105 5.28 2.86 4.84
C ASP A 105 5.94 2.19 3.62
N ILE A 106 5.56 2.66 2.43
CA ILE A 106 6.09 2.20 1.14
C ILE A 106 6.82 3.33 0.41
N HIS A 107 6.35 4.57 0.51
CA HIS A 107 7.04 5.76 -0.02
C HIS A 107 7.55 5.62 -1.46
N GLY A 108 6.68 5.22 -2.38
CA GLY A 108 7.04 5.07 -3.79
C GLY A 108 8.14 4.04 -4.08
N ASN A 109 8.43 3.14 -3.13
CA ASN A 109 9.37 2.04 -3.31
C ASN A 109 8.67 0.80 -3.87
N LEU A 110 8.55 0.78 -5.20
CA LEU A 110 7.92 -0.31 -5.93
C LEU A 110 8.65 -1.65 -5.75
N GLN A 111 9.98 -1.64 -5.58
CA GLN A 111 10.76 -2.86 -5.36
C GLN A 111 10.29 -3.58 -4.10
N ASP A 112 10.17 -2.84 -3.01
CA ASP A 112 9.80 -3.40 -1.71
C ASP A 112 8.36 -3.90 -1.75
N LEU A 113 7.45 -3.15 -2.38
CA LEU A 113 6.08 -3.61 -2.58
C LEU A 113 5.99 -4.95 -3.33
N LEU A 114 6.78 -5.13 -4.39
CA LEU A 114 6.84 -6.41 -5.12
C LEU A 114 7.45 -7.54 -4.28
N ASN A 115 8.50 -7.24 -3.51
CA ASN A 115 9.13 -8.21 -2.62
C ASN A 115 8.15 -8.67 -1.54
N ILE A 116 7.41 -7.76 -0.90
CA ILE A 116 6.34 -8.06 0.07
C ILE A 116 5.38 -9.09 -0.53
N PHE A 117 4.88 -8.85 -1.75
CA PHE A 117 3.97 -9.78 -2.40
C PHE A 117 4.61 -11.12 -2.78
N SER A 118 5.91 -11.15 -3.12
CA SER A 118 6.63 -12.40 -3.37
C SER A 118 6.79 -13.24 -2.10
N ILE A 119 6.96 -12.59 -0.95
CA ILE A 119 7.19 -13.25 0.35
C ILE A 119 5.86 -13.75 0.94
N PHE A 120 4.85 -12.89 0.97
CA PHE A 120 3.58 -13.17 1.64
C PHE A 120 2.50 -13.70 0.71
N GLY A 121 2.75 -13.70 -0.60
CA GLY A 121 1.80 -14.19 -1.62
C GLY A 121 0.73 -13.18 -1.97
N LEU A 122 0.15 -13.30 -3.15
CA LEU A 122 -0.82 -12.31 -3.64
C LEU A 122 -2.25 -12.56 -3.16
N PRO A 123 -3.09 -11.52 -3.12
CA PRO A 123 -4.54 -11.69 -3.02
C PRO A 123 -5.09 -12.58 -4.16
N PRO A 124 -6.16 -13.36 -3.94
CA PRO A 124 -6.93 -13.46 -2.69
C PRO A 124 -6.35 -14.45 -1.68
N LYS A 125 -5.21 -15.10 -1.97
CA LYS A 125 -4.61 -16.10 -1.06
C LYS A 125 -4.17 -15.47 0.27
N THR A 126 -3.78 -14.20 0.23
CA THR A 126 -3.35 -13.41 1.39
C THR A 126 -4.18 -12.14 1.50
N LYS A 127 -4.59 -11.80 2.73
CA LYS A 127 -5.26 -10.53 3.04
C LYS A 127 -4.24 -9.51 3.54
N TYR A 128 -4.38 -8.27 3.10
CA TYR A 128 -3.47 -7.16 3.37
C TYR A 128 -4.20 -5.98 4.00
N MET A 129 -3.52 -5.35 4.95
CA MET A 129 -3.90 -4.08 5.55
C MET A 129 -2.71 -3.12 5.47
N PHE A 130 -2.78 -2.10 4.62
CA PHE A 130 -1.72 -1.10 4.47
C PHE A 130 -2.02 0.15 5.29
N LEU A 131 -1.02 0.66 6.01
CA LEU A 131 -1.19 1.68 7.04
C LEU A 131 -1.01 3.13 6.58
N GLY A 132 -0.65 3.37 5.33
CA GLY A 132 -0.51 4.72 4.77
C GLY A 132 0.86 4.92 4.15
N ASP A 133 1.16 6.16 3.76
CA ASP A 133 2.46 6.61 3.24
C ASP A 133 2.91 5.79 2.01
N TYR A 134 2.07 5.85 1.00
CA TYR A 134 2.26 5.14 -0.28
C TYR A 134 3.13 5.94 -1.24
N VAL A 135 3.04 7.27 -1.18
CA VAL A 135 3.65 8.21 -2.11
C VAL A 135 4.77 9.02 -1.47
N ASP A 136 5.44 9.84 -2.29
CA ASP A 136 6.60 10.67 -1.96
C ASP A 136 7.87 9.87 -1.65
N ARG A 137 9.01 10.58 -1.55
CA ARG A 137 10.39 10.08 -1.28
C ARG A 137 10.98 9.14 -2.35
N GLY A 138 10.24 8.12 -2.79
CA GLY A 138 10.62 7.18 -3.84
C GLY A 138 10.36 7.69 -5.26
N GLN A 139 10.81 6.93 -6.25
CA GLN A 139 10.74 7.30 -7.67
C GLN A 139 9.50 6.74 -8.39
N TYR A 140 8.75 5.85 -7.72
CA TYR A 140 7.68 5.06 -8.32
C TYR A 140 6.36 5.21 -7.56
N SER A 141 6.07 6.41 -7.02
CA SER A 141 4.85 6.66 -6.25
C SER A 141 3.61 6.40 -7.09
N VAL A 142 3.59 6.85 -8.36
CA VAL A 142 2.46 6.66 -9.27
C VAL A 142 2.19 5.17 -9.50
N GLU A 143 3.23 4.37 -9.72
CA GLU A 143 3.13 2.94 -9.95
C GLU A 143 2.66 2.21 -8.68
N VAL A 144 3.23 2.56 -7.52
CA VAL A 144 2.86 2.00 -6.21
C VAL A 144 1.38 2.24 -5.93
N ILE A 145 0.92 3.50 -5.99
CA ILE A 145 -0.48 3.78 -5.65
C ILE A 145 -1.44 3.20 -6.68
N SER A 146 -1.08 3.23 -7.98
CA SER A 146 -1.89 2.62 -9.02
C SER A 146 -2.04 1.12 -8.82
N LEU A 147 -0.97 0.43 -8.39
CA LEU A 147 -1.01 -0.99 -8.03
C LEU A 147 -1.97 -1.26 -6.88
N LEU A 148 -1.81 -0.52 -5.78
CA LEU A 148 -2.59 -0.72 -4.57
C LEU A 148 -4.09 -0.49 -4.83
N LEU A 149 -4.46 0.61 -5.50
CA LEU A 149 -5.84 0.90 -5.86
C LEU A 149 -6.45 -0.18 -6.75
N SER A 150 -5.65 -0.72 -7.66
CA SER A 150 -6.08 -1.80 -8.53
C SER A 150 -6.34 -3.11 -7.81
N LEU A 151 -5.52 -3.43 -6.82
CA LEU A 151 -5.75 -4.57 -5.94
C LEU A 151 -6.99 -4.37 -5.07
N VAL A 152 -7.24 -3.14 -4.61
CA VAL A 152 -8.49 -2.79 -3.91
C VAL A 152 -9.68 -3.00 -4.83
N CYS A 153 -9.65 -2.51 -6.08
CA CYS A 153 -10.74 -2.70 -7.03
C CYS A 153 -11.01 -4.18 -7.35
N LYS A 154 -9.95 -4.97 -7.51
CA LYS A 154 -10.07 -6.39 -7.86
C LYS A 154 -10.43 -7.28 -6.67
N TYR A 155 -9.90 -6.98 -5.49
CA TYR A 155 -10.04 -7.79 -4.29
C TYR A 155 -10.48 -6.95 -3.08
N PRO A 156 -11.67 -6.30 -3.15
CA PRO A 156 -12.12 -5.34 -2.14
C PRO A 156 -12.32 -5.93 -0.74
N HIS A 157 -12.35 -7.27 -0.62
CA HIS A 157 -12.45 -8.00 0.65
C HIS A 157 -11.12 -8.61 1.13
N HIS A 158 -10.02 -8.32 0.44
CA HIS A 158 -8.69 -8.85 0.76
C HIS A 158 -7.62 -7.76 0.87
N VAL A 159 -7.78 -6.60 0.24
CA VAL A 159 -6.81 -5.49 0.33
C VAL A 159 -7.50 -4.25 0.86
N TYR A 160 -6.97 -3.74 1.96
CA TYR A 160 -7.47 -2.57 2.65
C TYR A 160 -6.34 -1.54 2.81
N LEU A 161 -6.67 -0.28 2.61
CA LEU A 161 -5.76 0.86 2.70
C LEU A 161 -6.34 1.86 3.71
N ILE A 162 -5.50 2.42 4.58
CA ILE A 162 -5.84 3.60 5.37
C ILE A 162 -4.93 4.78 5.00
N ARG A 163 -5.35 5.98 5.36
CA ARG A 163 -4.67 7.21 5.00
C ARG A 163 -3.43 7.46 5.87
N GLY A 164 -2.27 7.66 5.23
CA GLY A 164 -1.08 8.21 5.86
C GLY A 164 -0.99 9.74 5.76
N ASN A 165 0.06 10.31 6.33
CA ASN A 165 0.26 11.76 6.27
C ASN A 165 0.71 12.24 4.89
N HIS A 166 1.35 11.38 4.09
CA HIS A 166 1.72 11.70 2.71
C HIS A 166 0.52 11.70 1.76
N GLU A 167 -0.61 11.09 2.12
CA GLU A 167 -1.84 11.17 1.33
C GLU A 167 -2.62 12.50 1.56
N PHE A 168 -2.01 13.51 2.19
CA PHE A 168 -2.57 14.87 2.27
C PHE A 168 -2.03 15.77 1.17
N GLN A 169 -2.92 16.52 0.52
CA GLN A 169 -2.62 17.38 -0.62
C GLN A 169 -1.48 18.37 -0.38
N HIS A 170 -1.39 18.96 0.81
CA HIS A 170 -0.33 19.91 1.13
C HIS A 170 1.03 19.23 1.38
N ILE A 171 1.03 17.95 1.76
CA ILE A 171 2.25 17.15 1.95
C ILE A 171 2.74 16.65 0.59
N ASN A 172 1.92 15.90 -0.14
CA ASN A 172 2.33 15.31 -1.43
C ASN A 172 2.59 16.34 -2.55
N LYS A 173 2.19 17.60 -2.35
CA LYS A 173 2.60 18.70 -3.24
C LYS A 173 4.05 19.11 -3.05
N VAL A 174 4.58 18.98 -1.83
CA VAL A 174 5.90 19.48 -1.44
C VAL A 174 6.95 18.36 -1.42
N TYR A 175 6.55 17.11 -1.15
CA TYR A 175 7.49 16.01 -0.89
C TYR A 175 7.76 15.07 -2.07
N GLY A 176 7.28 15.42 -3.27
CA GLY A 176 7.77 14.86 -4.53
C GLY A 176 6.70 14.23 -5.43
N PHE A 177 5.54 13.83 -4.92
CA PHE A 177 4.52 13.15 -5.75
C PHE A 177 3.95 14.05 -6.85
N TYR A 178 3.70 15.33 -6.54
CA TYR A 178 3.28 16.29 -7.56
C TYR A 178 4.34 16.46 -8.66
N ASP A 179 5.61 16.60 -8.28
CA ASP A 179 6.72 16.75 -9.22
C ASP A 179 6.92 15.48 -10.06
N GLU A 180 6.76 14.29 -9.46
CA GLU A 180 6.80 13.01 -10.16
C GLU A 180 5.71 12.94 -11.24
N ILE A 181 4.48 13.34 -10.92
CA ILE A 181 3.36 13.37 -11.87
C ILE A 181 3.62 14.37 -12.99
N MET A 182 4.10 15.57 -12.66
CA MET A 182 4.42 16.58 -13.67
C MET A 182 5.55 16.12 -14.59
N ALA A 183 6.57 15.46 -14.07
CA ALA A 183 7.66 14.90 -14.86
C ALA A 183 7.20 13.75 -15.78
N LYS A 184 6.32 12.87 -15.30
CA LYS A 184 5.85 11.69 -16.05
C LYS A 184 4.80 12.02 -17.11
N TYR A 185 3.91 12.97 -16.83
CA TYR A 185 2.71 13.20 -17.64
C TYR A 185 2.55 14.63 -18.14
N ASN A 186 3.28 15.59 -17.57
CA ASN A 186 3.06 17.03 -17.77
C ASN A 186 1.58 17.43 -17.61
N ASN A 187 0.88 16.77 -16.66
CA ASN A 187 -0.55 16.93 -16.45
C ASN A 187 -0.90 16.88 -14.95
N GLY A 188 -1.11 18.05 -14.36
CA GLY A 188 -1.47 18.19 -12.95
C GLY A 188 -2.87 17.68 -12.59
N GLU A 189 -3.75 17.40 -13.55
CA GLU A 189 -5.07 16.81 -13.27
C GLU A 189 -4.95 15.40 -12.68
N ILE A 190 -3.93 14.64 -13.09
CA ILE A 190 -3.67 13.29 -12.53
C ILE A 190 -3.40 13.38 -11.01
N TRP A 191 -2.66 14.39 -10.57
CA TRP A 191 -2.42 14.63 -9.15
C TRP A 191 -3.71 14.98 -8.38
N LYS A 192 -4.60 15.77 -9.00
CA LYS A 192 -5.91 16.07 -8.41
C LYS A 192 -6.79 14.82 -8.32
N THR A 193 -6.73 13.95 -9.34
CA THR A 193 -7.45 12.67 -9.35
C THR A 193 -7.00 11.78 -8.19
N PHE A 194 -5.69 11.60 -7.97
CA PHE A 194 -5.20 10.85 -6.80
C PHE A 194 -5.59 11.49 -5.47
N ASN A 195 -5.50 12.82 -5.34
CA ASN A 195 -5.90 13.50 -4.12
C ASN A 195 -7.41 13.39 -3.83
N THR A 196 -8.24 13.26 -4.87
CA THR A 196 -9.65 12.92 -4.71
C THR A 196 -9.78 11.56 -4.04
N VAL A 197 -9.09 10.53 -4.53
CA VAL A 197 -9.08 9.20 -3.90
C VAL A 197 -8.61 9.26 -2.45
N PHE A 198 -7.49 9.95 -2.20
CA PHE A 198 -6.91 10.08 -0.86
C PHE A 198 -7.86 10.73 0.15
N SER A 199 -8.75 11.61 -0.29
CA SER A 199 -9.76 12.22 0.58
C SER A 199 -10.81 11.22 1.09
N TYR A 200 -10.99 10.09 0.41
CA TYR A 200 -11.92 9.02 0.80
C TYR A 200 -11.25 7.86 1.54
N LEU A 201 -9.91 7.82 1.63
CA LEU A 201 -9.23 6.76 2.37
C LEU A 201 -9.68 6.74 3.84
N PRO A 202 -10.05 5.55 4.37
CA PRO A 202 -10.33 5.39 5.80
C PRO A 202 -9.14 5.83 6.67
N LEU A 203 -9.41 6.30 7.88
CA LEU A 203 -8.36 6.82 8.78
C LEU A 203 -7.80 5.75 9.72
N ALA A 204 -8.57 4.69 9.97
CA ALA A 204 -8.18 3.63 10.88
C ALA A 204 -8.87 2.30 10.50
N SER A 205 -8.41 1.22 11.11
CA SER A 205 -9.13 -0.06 11.11
C SER A 205 -9.04 -0.76 12.45
N THR A 206 -10.00 -1.64 12.73
CA THR A 206 -9.92 -2.61 13.82
C THR A 206 -9.87 -4.02 13.24
N ILE A 207 -8.97 -4.88 13.72
CA ILE A 207 -8.89 -6.29 13.34
C ILE A 207 -9.27 -7.16 14.54
N ASN A 208 -10.25 -8.04 14.34
CA ASN A 208 -10.79 -8.97 15.35
C ASN A 208 -11.23 -8.28 16.65
N GLU A 209 -11.60 -7.00 16.57
CA GLU A 209 -11.95 -6.16 17.74
C GLU A 209 -10.85 -6.06 18.81
N GLN A 210 -9.62 -6.46 18.47
CA GLN A 210 -8.49 -6.56 19.40
C GLN A 210 -7.33 -5.66 19.01
N ILE A 211 -7.16 -5.41 17.72
CA ILE A 211 -6.03 -4.65 17.19
C ILE A 211 -6.58 -3.38 16.54
N PHE A 212 -6.16 -2.23 17.02
CA PHE A 212 -6.44 -0.94 16.40
C PHE A 212 -5.26 -0.51 15.53
N CYS A 213 -5.51 -0.21 14.25
CA CYS A 213 -4.49 0.16 13.28
C CYS A 213 -4.72 1.60 12.81
N VAL A 214 -3.68 2.41 12.90
CA VAL A 214 -3.60 3.80 12.40
C VAL A 214 -2.20 4.04 11.82
N HIS A 215 -2.07 5.03 10.94
CA HIS A 215 -0.77 5.45 10.42
C HIS A 215 0.11 6.07 11.53
N GLY A 216 -0.43 7.10 12.18
CA GLY A 216 0.27 7.84 13.23
C GLY A 216 0.12 7.19 14.60
N GLY A 217 -0.70 7.81 15.45
CA GLY A 217 -0.86 7.36 16.84
C GLY A 217 -2.10 7.95 17.52
N LEU A 218 -2.15 7.83 18.84
CA LEU A 218 -3.27 8.30 19.67
C LEU A 218 -3.24 9.83 19.85
N SER A 219 -4.41 10.44 19.89
CA SER A 219 -4.61 11.84 20.28
C SER A 219 -5.21 11.92 21.69
N PRO A 220 -4.82 12.90 22.54
CA PRO A 220 -5.47 13.18 23.83
C PRO A 220 -6.94 13.57 23.72
#